data_AF-A0AA51HCR5-F1
#
_entry.id   AF-A0AA51HCR5-F1
#
_cell.length_a   1.000
_cell.length_b   1.000
_cell.length_c   1.000
_cell.angle_alpha   90.00
_cell.angle_beta   90.00
_cell.angle_gamma   90.00
#
_symmetry.space_group_name_H-M   'P 1'
#
loop_
_entity.id
_entity.type
_entity.pdbx_description
1 polymer ?
#
loop_
_entity_poly.entity_id
_entity_poly.type
_entity_poly.pdbx_seq_one_letter_code
_entity_poly.pdbx_strand_id
1 'polypeptide(L)'
;MAFLDKLGKKIGEVADTATEKAKDFAETTKLNQAISAEEKQINKYFLDLGRYVFEKEKDNPDSPVAEICNKIMSSQKEIEELKRKIMEVKTD
;
A
#
# COMPACT_ATOMS: atom_id res chain seq x y z
N MET A 1 0.73 -8.43 -57.47
CA MET A 1 1.30 -7.73 -56.28
C MET A 1 0.26 -7.25 -55.25
N ALA A 2 -1.06 -7.44 -55.44
CA ALA A 2 -2.07 -6.90 -54.51
C ALA A 2 -2.22 -7.66 -53.17
N PHE A 3 -1.68 -8.88 -53.05
CA PHE A 3 -1.78 -9.70 -51.83
C PHE A 3 -0.73 -9.33 -50.77
N LEU A 4 0.52 -9.07 -51.17
CA LEU A 4 1.60 -8.63 -50.27
C LEU A 4 1.33 -7.21 -49.74
N ASP A 5 0.76 -6.33 -50.56
CA ASP A 5 0.41 -4.96 -50.20
C ASP A 5 -0.68 -4.90 -49.09
N LYS A 6 -1.70 -5.76 -49.20
CA LYS A 6 -2.74 -5.91 -48.17
C LYS A 6 -2.22 -6.53 -46.88
N LEU A 7 -1.27 -7.47 -46.96
CA LEU A 7 -0.65 -8.07 -45.79
C LEU A 7 0.27 -7.07 -45.06
N GLY A 8 1.05 -6.28 -45.81
CA GLY A 8 1.91 -5.24 -45.28
C GLY A 8 1.13 -4.12 -44.59
N LYS A 9 0.01 -3.66 -45.17
CA LYS A 9 -0.89 -2.68 -44.53
C LYS A 9 -1.49 -3.20 -43.23
N LYS A 10 -1.97 -4.45 -43.21
CA LYS A 10 -2.50 -5.07 -41.98
C LYS A 10 -1.43 -5.26 -40.91
N ILE A 11 -0.20 -5.62 -41.27
CA ILE A 11 0.91 -5.70 -40.32
C ILE A 11 1.26 -4.32 -39.75
N GLY A 12 1.24 -3.28 -40.58
CA GLY A 12 1.45 -1.89 -40.15
C GLY A 12 0.39 -1.42 -39.15
N GLU A 13 -0.90 -1.60 -39.45
CA GLU A 13 -1.99 -1.25 -38.52
C GLU A 13 -1.89 -2.00 -37.18
N VAL A 14 -1.51 -3.29 -37.20
CA VAL A 14 -1.36 -4.08 -35.98
C VAL A 14 -0.16 -3.61 -35.17
N ALA A 15 0.93 -3.20 -35.83
CA ALA A 15 2.10 -2.62 -35.16
C ALA A 15 1.78 -1.26 -34.53
N ASP A 16 1.11 -0.38 -35.25
CA ASP A 16 0.72 0.95 -34.76
C ASP A 16 -0.23 0.86 -33.56
N THR A 17 -1.23 -0.05 -33.63
CA THR A 17 -2.18 -0.30 -32.53
C THR A 17 -1.47 -0.87 -31.28
N ALA A 18 -0.45 -1.71 -31.46
CA ALA A 18 0.32 -2.27 -30.35
C ALA A 18 1.15 -1.18 -29.64
N THR A 19 1.72 -0.23 -30.38
CA THR A 19 2.44 0.91 -29.80
C THR A 19 1.53 1.88 -29.05
N GLU A 20 0.31 2.15 -29.53
CA GLU A 20 -0.67 2.97 -28.80
C GLU A 20 -1.09 2.29 -27.48
N LYS A 21 -1.43 0.99 -27.53
CA LYS A 21 -1.76 0.24 -26.31
C LYS A 21 -0.60 0.16 -25.31
N ALA A 22 0.64 0.10 -25.80
CA ALA A 22 1.82 0.13 -24.93
C ALA A 22 1.98 1.48 -24.22
N LYS A 23 1.68 2.59 -24.90
CA LYS A 23 1.65 3.94 -24.29
C LYS A 23 0.55 4.05 -23.23
N ASP A 24 -0.67 3.63 -23.56
CA ASP A 24 -1.81 3.68 -22.63
C ASP A 24 -1.55 2.84 -21.37
N PHE A 25 -0.91 1.67 -21.54
CA PHE A 25 -0.51 0.82 -20.44
C PHE A 25 0.59 1.45 -19.56
N ALA A 26 1.56 2.14 -20.18
CA ALA A 26 2.62 2.83 -19.46
C ALA A 26 2.06 4.02 -18.65
N GLU A 27 1.14 4.80 -19.24
CA GLU A 27 0.45 5.89 -18.53
C GLU A 27 -0.40 5.36 -17.38
N THR A 28 -1.18 4.30 -17.62
CA THR A 28 -1.97 3.65 -16.57
C THR A 28 -1.10 3.14 -15.43
N THR A 29 0.04 2.52 -15.75
CA THR A 29 1.01 2.05 -14.75
C THR A 29 1.58 3.20 -13.93
N LYS A 30 1.91 4.32 -14.58
CA LYS A 30 2.43 5.53 -13.91
C LYS A 30 1.37 6.14 -12.98
N LEU A 31 0.12 6.22 -13.42
CA LEU A 31 -1.00 6.69 -12.60
C LEU A 31 -1.25 5.76 -11.41
N ASN A 32 -1.25 4.45 -11.62
CA ASN A 32 -1.38 3.47 -10.53
C ASN A 32 -0.24 3.56 -9.51
N GLN A 33 1.00 3.81 -9.97
CA GLN A 33 2.12 4.05 -9.06
C GLN A 33 1.95 5.34 -8.25
N ALA A 34 1.47 6.42 -8.87
CA ALA A 34 1.18 7.67 -8.18
C ALA A 34 0.07 7.48 -7.13
N ILE A 35 -1.01 6.76 -7.47
CA ILE A 35 -2.09 6.41 -6.52
C ILE A 35 -1.53 5.61 -5.35
N SER A 36 -0.74 4.57 -5.62
CA SER A 36 -0.16 3.75 -4.55
C SER A 36 0.79 4.55 -3.65
N ALA A 37 1.51 5.52 -4.21
CA ALA A 37 2.35 6.42 -3.43
C ALA A 37 1.51 7.33 -2.51
N GLU A 38 0.44 7.93 -3.03
CA GLU A 38 -0.51 8.74 -2.25
C GLU A 38 -1.22 7.92 -1.17
N GLU A 39 -1.66 6.69 -1.46
CA GLU A 39 -2.25 5.79 -0.46
C GLU A 39 -1.27 5.46 0.67
N LYS A 40 0.01 5.23 0.36
CA LYS A 40 1.05 5.04 1.39
C LYS A 40 1.26 6.31 2.21
N GLN A 41 1.23 7.47 1.57
CA GLN A 41 1.36 8.77 2.23
C GLN A 41 0.19 9.00 3.20
N ILE A 42 -1.04 8.75 2.76
CA ILE A 42 -2.26 8.82 3.56
C ILE A 42 -2.18 7.87 4.75
N ASN A 43 -1.79 6.61 4.53
CA ASN A 43 -1.60 5.64 5.62
C ASN A 43 -0.57 6.12 6.64
N LYS A 44 0.53 6.74 6.19
CA LYS A 44 1.53 7.33 7.07
C LYS A 44 0.94 8.48 7.89
N TYR A 45 0.17 9.37 7.27
CA TYR A 45 -0.52 10.45 7.98
C TYR A 45 -1.54 9.92 8.98
N PHE A 46 -2.29 8.85 8.66
CA PHE A 46 -3.18 8.19 9.62
C PHE A 46 -2.42 7.55 10.79
N LEU A 47 -1.25 6.96 10.54
CA LEU A 47 -0.40 6.42 11.61
C LEU A 47 0.16 7.53 12.49
N ASP A 48 0.64 8.63 11.91
CA ASP A 48 1.17 9.77 12.65
C ASP A 48 0.06 10.47 13.45
N LEU A 49 -1.14 10.63 12.84
CA LEU A 49 -2.33 11.13 13.52
C LEU A 49 -2.73 10.19 14.67
N GLY A 50 -2.80 8.89 14.41
CA GLY A 50 -3.11 7.88 15.42
C GLY A 50 -2.10 7.87 16.57
N ARG A 51 -0.80 8.05 16.29
CA ARG A 51 0.26 8.20 17.31
C ARG A 51 0.09 9.49 18.11
N TYR A 52 -0.17 10.62 17.44
CA TYR A 52 -0.36 11.90 18.11
C TYR A 52 -1.61 11.90 19.00
N VAL A 53 -2.71 11.33 18.49
CA VAL A 53 -3.95 11.13 19.24
C VAL A 53 -3.72 10.17 20.39
N PHE A 54 -3.03 9.05 20.19
CA PHE A 54 -2.66 8.13 21.26
C PHE A 54 -1.80 8.82 22.31
N GLU A 55 -0.80 9.61 21.94
CA GLU A 55 0.09 10.29 22.89
C GLU A 55 -0.61 11.38 23.70
N LYS A 56 -1.58 12.07 23.08
CA LYS A 56 -2.42 13.10 23.72
C LYS A 56 -3.55 12.53 24.58
N GLU A 57 -4.17 11.45 24.12
CA GLU A 57 -5.39 10.88 24.72
C GLU A 57 -5.10 9.60 25.54
N LYS A 58 -3.88 9.05 25.55
CA LYS A 58 -3.52 7.90 26.42
C LYS A 58 -3.76 8.19 27.90
N ASP A 59 -3.63 9.46 28.29
CA ASP A 59 -3.83 9.93 29.66
C ASP A 59 -5.26 10.47 29.87
N ASN A 60 -6.10 10.45 28.83
CA ASN A 60 -7.46 11.00 28.85
C ASN A 60 -8.51 9.88 28.69
N PRO A 61 -8.99 9.30 29.80
CA PRO A 61 -9.84 8.10 29.79
C PRO A 61 -11.25 8.31 29.23
N ASP A 62 -11.72 9.54 29.05
CA ASP A 62 -13.06 9.87 28.50
C ASP A 62 -13.06 10.02 26.95
N SER A 63 -11.94 9.79 26.31
CA SER A 63 -11.83 9.96 24.86
C SER A 63 -12.56 8.84 24.11
N PRO A 64 -13.28 9.13 23.01
CA PRO A 64 -13.88 8.08 22.17
C PRO A 64 -12.84 7.13 21.52
N VAL A 65 -11.56 7.52 21.55
CA VAL A 65 -10.43 6.69 21.09
C VAL A 65 -9.77 5.89 22.22
N ALA A 66 -10.18 6.06 23.49
CA ALA A 66 -9.59 5.37 24.64
C ALA A 66 -9.72 3.85 24.55
N GLU A 67 -10.83 3.34 24.00
CA GLU A 67 -11.01 1.90 23.78
C GLU A 67 -10.00 1.35 22.74
N ILE A 68 -9.79 2.10 21.65
CA ILE A 68 -8.83 1.74 20.61
C ILE A 68 -7.40 1.82 21.16
N CYS A 69 -7.08 2.84 21.95
CA CYS A 69 -5.79 2.98 22.63
C CYS A 69 -5.53 1.80 23.59
N ASN A 70 -6.52 1.40 24.39
CA ASN A 70 -6.41 0.24 25.28
C ASN A 70 -6.18 -1.07 24.50
N LYS A 71 -6.89 -1.27 23.38
CA LYS A 71 -6.66 -2.43 22.50
C LYS A 71 -5.23 -2.45 21.96
N ILE A 72 -4.71 -1.30 21.51
CA ILE A 72 -3.33 -1.17 21.03
C ILE A 72 -2.34 -1.50 22.16
N MET A 73 -2.53 -0.97 23.37
CA MET A 73 -1.68 -1.26 24.53
C MET A 73 -1.71 -2.74 24.91
N SER A 74 -2.89 -3.37 24.88
CA SER A 74 -3.03 -4.80 25.15
C SER A 74 -2.26 -5.64 24.13
N SER A 75 -2.39 -5.34 22.84
CA SER A 75 -1.64 -6.03 21.79
C SER A 75 -0.13 -5.79 21.88
N GLN A 76 0.31 -4.59 22.26
CA GLN A 76 1.73 -4.32 22.51
C GLN A 76 2.27 -5.17 23.66
N LYS A 77 1.52 -5.29 24.76
CA LYS A 77 1.90 -6.11 25.91
C LYS A 77 1.97 -7.59 25.54
N GLU A 78 1.00 -8.10 24.76
CA GLU A 78 1.04 -9.47 24.25
C GLU A 78 2.25 -9.71 23.34
N ILE A 79 2.58 -8.77 22.44
CA ILE A 79 3.77 -8.86 21.60
C ILE A 79 5.04 -8.93 22.46
N GLU A 80 5.11 -8.15 23.53
CA GLU A 80 6.25 -8.14 24.45
C GLU A 80 6.38 -9.46 25.21
N GLU A 81 5.27 -10.02 25.70
CA GLU A 81 5.25 -11.36 26.30
C GLU A 81 5.64 -12.46 25.31
N LEU A 82 5.14 -12.41 24.07
CA LEU A 82 5.50 -13.35 23.02
C LEU A 82 6.98 -13.26 22.66
N LYS A 83 7.53 -12.03 22.55
CA LYS A 83 8.97 -11.82 22.35
C LYS A 83 9.79 -12.37 23.51
N ARG A 84 9.35 -12.17 24.75
CA ARG A 84 10.01 -12.71 25.94
C ARG A 84 10.00 -14.24 25.92
N LYS A 85 8.87 -14.87 25.62
CA LYS A 85 8.77 -16.33 25.45
C LYS A 85 9.69 -16.86 24.35
N ILE A 86 9.78 -16.16 23.22
CA ILE A 86 10.74 -16.51 22.15
C ILE A 86 12.18 -16.42 22.64
N MET A 87 12.50 -15.42 23.46
CA MET A 87 13.85 -15.23 24.01
C MET A 87 14.19 -16.31 25.04
N GLU A 88 13.25 -16.68 25.90
CA GLU A 88 13.40 -17.80 26.85
C GLU A 88 13.61 -19.12 26.10
N VAL A 89 12.79 -19.41 25.07
CA VAL A 89 12.93 -20.63 24.24
C VAL A 89 14.24 -20.67 23.44
N LYS A 90 14.83 -19.52 23.10
CA LYS A 90 16.12 -19.45 22.40
C LYS A 90 17.34 -19.55 23.33
N THR A 91 17.13 -19.44 24.65
CA THR A 91 18.21 -19.44 25.63
C THR A 91 18.37 -20.80 26.33
N ASP A 92 17.41 -21.72 26.16
CA ASP A 92 17.55 -23.18 26.37
C ASP A 92 18.16 -23.87 25.13
#